data_AF-A0A7X5DFY6-F1
#
_entry.id   AF-A0A7X5DFY6-F1
#
_cell.length_a   1.000
_cell.length_b   1.000
_cell.length_c   1.000
_cell.angle_alpha   90.00
_cell.angle_beta   90.00
_cell.angle_gamma   90.00
#
_symmetry.space_group_name_H-M   'P 1'
#
loop_
_entity.id
_entity.type
_entity.pdbx_description
1 polymer ?
#
loop_
_entity_poly.entity_id
_entity_poly.type
_entity_poly.pdbx_seq_one_letter_code
_entity_poly.pdbx_strand_id
1 'polypeptide(L)'
;MNQIIINLICLLLSFSNSMCSDMEGKGYIETVSNETTINGLKIQEHTIRAYYRKEGEFVQRPYLNATIRFPQITDMEDVSVQRKINKGLKDAATQSLSWENADQTLEKFHDIVYNDESTWFWYGENDYKILSIEDGSIGLNYEGRSYFCYKDYMQFSDYVTFSLTDGERVPFTEYFSREKVIRAIEALKYDWIKGEYIRRYKGSFERYEPEEVEKLVSMMRNLEDTADKEGRYFGTTYYFATDGEYAYINLYFHYMDQYAVLKFDLDDLR
;
A
#
# COMPACT_ATOMS: atom_id res chain seq x y z
N MET A 1 -12.32 -2.16 38.75
CA MET A 1 -13.44 -1.31 38.28
C MET A 1 -12.98 -0.22 37.30
N ASN A 2 -11.85 0.45 37.54
CA ASN A 2 -11.32 1.50 36.67
C ASN A 2 -10.85 1.02 35.27
N GLN A 3 -10.29 -0.19 35.13
CA GLN A 3 -9.85 -0.71 33.82
C GLN A 3 -11.01 -0.92 32.84
N ILE A 4 -12.17 -1.34 33.35
CA ILE A 4 -13.37 -1.59 32.53
C ILE A 4 -13.96 -0.27 32.07
N ILE A 5 -13.97 0.75 32.94
CA ILE A 5 -14.44 2.10 32.59
C ILE A 5 -13.50 2.76 31.58
N ILE A 6 -12.17 2.61 31.73
CA ILE A 6 -11.20 3.13 30.75
C ILE A 6 -11.37 2.41 29.40
N ASN A 7 -11.49 1.08 29.38
CA ASN A 7 -11.75 0.35 28.15
C ASN A 7 -13.11 0.72 27.53
N LEU A 8 -14.15 0.94 28.33
CA LEU A 8 -15.45 1.42 27.83
C LEU A 8 -15.35 2.83 27.28
N ILE A 9 -14.57 3.73 27.89
CA ILE A 9 -14.34 5.09 27.40
C ILE A 9 -13.51 5.06 26.13
N CYS A 10 -12.47 4.22 26.02
CA CYS A 10 -11.73 4.03 24.78
C CYS A 10 -12.59 3.42 23.66
N LEU A 11 -13.48 2.48 24.00
CA LEU A 11 -14.44 1.92 23.07
C LEU A 11 -15.49 2.96 22.66
N LEU A 12 -16.03 3.72 23.61
CA LEU A 12 -16.99 4.81 23.37
C LEU A 12 -16.34 5.99 22.64
N LEU A 13 -15.04 6.25 22.80
CA LEU A 13 -14.27 7.22 22.02
C LEU A 13 -13.98 6.72 20.61
N SER A 14 -13.80 5.40 20.43
CA SER A 14 -13.75 4.79 19.10
C SER A 14 -15.11 4.85 18.38
N PHE A 15 -16.22 4.85 19.15
CA PHE A 15 -17.56 5.12 18.64
C PHE A 15 -17.89 6.62 18.57
N SER A 16 -17.26 7.53 19.32
CA SER A 16 -17.58 8.96 19.25
C SER A 16 -16.79 9.73 18.18
N ASN A 17 -15.88 9.04 17.44
CA ASN A 17 -15.54 9.45 16.08
C ASN A 17 -16.66 9.11 15.07
N SER A 18 -17.72 8.41 15.50
CA SER A 18 -18.95 8.24 14.72
C SER A 18 -19.86 9.46 14.87
N MET A 19 -19.43 10.59 14.33
CA MET A 19 -20.33 11.52 13.65
C MET A 19 -19.54 12.15 12.51
N CYS A 20 -19.31 11.34 11.46
CA CYS A 20 -19.08 11.85 10.11
C CYS A 20 -20.44 12.35 9.60
N SER A 21 -21.04 13.32 10.29
CA SER A 21 -22.39 13.82 10.01
C SER A 21 -22.45 14.71 8.77
N ASP A 22 -21.31 15.09 8.21
CA ASP A 22 -21.24 15.95 7.03
C ASP A 22 -20.17 15.44 6.06
N MET A 23 -20.41 14.28 5.43
CA MET A 23 -19.81 14.04 4.12
C MET A 23 -20.52 14.95 3.13
N GLU A 24 -20.04 16.18 3.00
CA GLU A 24 -20.55 17.14 2.02
C GLU A 24 -20.26 16.64 0.60
N GLY A 25 -21.29 16.14 -0.10
CA GLY A 25 -21.31 15.86 -1.55
C GLY A 25 -20.29 14.88 -2.13
N LYS A 26 -19.28 14.42 -1.38
CA LYS A 26 -18.13 13.65 -1.89
C LYS A 26 -18.06 12.21 -1.40
N GLY A 27 -18.78 11.85 -0.34
CA GLY A 27 -18.74 10.50 0.22
C GLY A 27 -17.45 10.18 0.99
N TYR A 28 -16.64 11.19 1.29
CA TYR A 28 -15.44 11.12 2.14
C TYR A 28 -15.02 12.52 2.61
N ILE A 29 -14.10 12.58 3.58
CA ILE A 29 -13.46 13.79 4.10
C ILE A 29 -11.95 13.65 3.94
N GLU A 30 -11.27 14.72 3.48
CA GLU A 30 -9.80 14.79 3.49
C GLU A 30 -9.33 15.72 4.62
N THR A 31 -8.30 15.30 5.36
CA THR A 31 -7.72 16.07 6.47
C THR A 31 -6.20 16.07 6.37
N VAL A 32 -5.60 17.24 6.49
CA VAL A 32 -4.14 17.42 6.52
C VAL A 32 -3.71 17.74 7.94
N SER A 33 -2.66 17.09 8.42
CA SER A 33 -2.11 17.28 9.76
C SER A 33 -0.60 17.08 9.79
N ASN A 34 0.03 17.39 10.93
CA ASN A 34 1.42 17.05 11.26
C ASN A 34 2.43 17.37 10.15
N GLU A 35 3.00 18.58 10.18
CA GLU A 35 4.12 18.92 9.31
C GLU A 35 5.45 18.49 9.95
N THR A 36 6.28 17.80 9.17
CA THR A 36 7.65 17.45 9.52
C THR A 36 8.59 17.83 8.38
N THR A 37 9.88 17.97 8.67
CA THR A 37 10.92 18.17 7.66
C THR A 37 11.89 17.01 7.71
N ILE A 38 12.08 16.33 6.58
CA ILE A 38 12.98 15.18 6.43
C ILE A 38 13.91 15.49 5.26
N ASN A 39 15.23 15.53 5.50
CA ASN A 39 16.25 15.85 4.50
C ASN A 39 15.94 17.12 3.68
N GLY A 40 15.42 18.16 4.36
CA GLY A 40 15.06 19.45 3.75
C GLY A 40 13.71 19.48 3.04
N LEU A 41 13.03 18.34 2.90
CA LEU A 41 11.70 18.24 2.30
C LEU A 41 10.63 18.38 3.38
N LYS A 42 9.67 19.29 3.18
CA LYS A 42 8.51 19.43 4.08
C LYS A 42 7.44 18.42 3.70
N ILE A 43 6.99 17.67 4.69
CA ILE A 43 6.03 16.59 4.54
C ILE A 43 4.89 16.80 5.53
N GLN A 44 3.66 16.69 5.04
CA GLN A 44 2.44 16.69 5.83
C GLN A 44 1.78 15.30 5.75
N GLU A 45 1.12 14.88 6.82
CA GLU A 45 0.25 13.70 6.79
C GLU A 45 -1.10 14.08 6.17
N HIS A 46 -1.49 13.38 5.11
CA HIS A 46 -2.80 13.51 4.50
C HIS A 46 -3.61 12.24 4.78
N THR A 47 -4.82 12.42 5.33
CA THR A 47 -5.75 11.32 5.61
C THR A 47 -7.07 11.53 4.89
N ILE A 48 -7.54 10.51 4.17
CA ILE A 48 -8.90 10.39 3.63
C ILE A 48 -9.70 9.47 4.54
N ARG A 49 -10.87 9.91 4.99
CA ARG A 49 -11.80 9.10 5.78
C ARG A 49 -13.15 9.00 5.10
N ALA A 50 -13.71 7.81 5.05
CA ALA A 50 -15.06 7.58 4.55
C ALA A 50 -15.78 6.58 5.45
N TYR A 51 -17.02 6.89 5.85
CA TYR A 51 -17.83 6.02 6.72
C TYR A 51 -19.32 6.10 6.40
N TYR A 52 -19.87 5.10 5.73
CA TYR A 52 -21.29 5.03 5.42
C TYR A 52 -21.86 3.67 5.81
N ARG A 53 -23.05 3.67 6.42
CA ARG A 53 -23.80 2.47 6.74
C ARG A 53 -25.28 2.76 6.56
N LYS A 54 -25.92 2.06 5.61
CA LYS A 54 -27.37 2.15 5.42
C LYS A 54 -28.10 1.55 6.63
N GLU A 55 -29.11 2.27 7.17
CA GLU A 55 -29.95 1.76 8.25
C GLU A 55 -31.06 0.84 7.69
N GLY A 56 -31.27 -0.31 8.32
CA GLY A 56 -32.34 -1.26 7.96
C GLY A 56 -31.82 -2.64 7.54
N GLU A 57 -32.18 -3.65 8.34
CA GLU A 57 -31.91 -5.09 8.20
C GLU A 57 -30.47 -5.58 8.49
N PHE A 58 -30.40 -6.67 9.27
CA PHE A 58 -29.16 -7.29 9.77
C PHE A 58 -28.27 -7.88 8.67
N VAL A 59 -28.73 -7.90 7.41
CA VAL A 59 -28.02 -8.47 6.26
C VAL A 59 -28.46 -7.76 4.97
N GLN A 60 -27.88 -6.61 4.59
CA GLN A 60 -27.44 -6.30 3.21
C GLN A 60 -27.00 -4.83 3.04
N ARG A 61 -25.76 -4.73 2.56
CA ARG A 61 -25.07 -3.67 1.79
C ARG A 61 -25.94 -2.49 1.27
N PRO A 62 -25.40 -1.26 1.20
CA PRO A 62 -23.97 -0.93 1.21
C PRO A 62 -23.37 -0.48 2.56
N TYR A 63 -22.06 -0.71 2.71
CA TYR A 63 -21.23 -0.28 3.84
C TYR A 63 -19.88 0.23 3.32
N LEU A 64 -19.41 1.34 3.89
CA LEU A 64 -18.11 1.96 3.63
C LEU A 64 -17.45 2.28 4.96
N ASN A 65 -16.22 1.84 5.14
CA ASN A 65 -15.35 2.28 6.23
C ASN A 65 -13.91 2.27 5.75
N ALA A 66 -13.41 3.44 5.38
CA ALA A 66 -12.06 3.62 4.86
C ALA A 66 -11.29 4.67 5.64
N THR A 67 -10.02 4.39 5.93
CA THR A 67 -9.03 5.36 6.42
C THR A 67 -7.74 5.20 5.63
N ILE A 68 -7.48 6.14 4.72
CA ILE A 68 -6.33 6.09 3.81
C ILE A 68 -5.34 7.17 4.21
N ARG A 69 -4.10 6.79 4.48
CA ARG A 69 -3.03 7.70 4.91
C ARG A 69 -1.90 7.73 3.89
N PHE A 70 -1.43 8.92 3.55
CA PHE A 70 -0.28 9.11 2.66
C PHE A 70 0.42 10.44 2.97
N PRO A 71 1.73 10.56 2.67
CA PRO A 71 2.42 11.82 2.84
C PRO A 71 2.11 12.77 1.68
N GLN A 72 2.19 14.06 1.96
CA GLN A 72 2.12 15.13 0.98
C GLN A 72 3.32 16.05 1.12
N ILE A 73 4.04 16.25 0.02
CA ILE A 73 5.16 17.18 -0.04
C ILE A 73 4.64 18.61 -0.20
N THR A 74 5.24 19.54 0.54
CA THR A 74 4.98 20.97 0.44
C THR A 74 6.28 21.74 0.19
N ASP A 75 6.14 22.98 -0.29
CA ASP A 75 7.23 23.94 -0.50
C ASP A 75 8.39 23.46 -1.38
N MET A 76 8.13 22.65 -2.41
CA MET A 76 9.11 22.41 -3.48
C MET A 76 9.18 23.61 -4.42
N GLU A 77 10.37 23.90 -4.94
CA GLU A 77 10.59 24.97 -5.92
C GLU A 77 9.80 24.71 -7.22
N ASP A 78 9.82 23.48 -7.72
CA ASP A 78 8.99 23.07 -8.86
C ASP A 78 7.62 22.56 -8.40
N VAL A 79 6.63 23.46 -8.44
CA VAL A 79 5.23 23.18 -8.08
C VAL A 79 4.59 22.13 -9.00
N SER A 80 5.02 22.01 -10.25
CA SER A 80 4.49 21.02 -11.18
C SER A 80 4.92 19.61 -10.78
N VAL A 81 6.22 19.45 -10.48
CA VAL A 81 6.78 18.20 -9.96
C VAL A 81 6.15 17.86 -8.61
N GLN A 82 6.00 18.83 -7.70
CA GLN A 82 5.33 18.61 -6.40
C GLN A 82 3.91 18.05 -6.57
N ARG A 83 3.11 18.64 -7.45
CA ARG A 83 1.73 18.19 -7.71
C ARG A 83 1.71 16.76 -8.26
N LYS A 84 2.65 16.44 -9.14
CA LYS A 84 2.76 15.12 -9.75
C LYS A 84 3.15 14.05 -8.72
N ILE A 85 4.14 14.33 -7.86
CA ILE A 85 4.52 13.43 -6.77
C ILE A 85 3.34 13.22 -5.82
N ASN A 86 2.69 14.30 -5.38
CA ASN A 86 1.55 14.22 -4.46
C ASN A 86 0.37 13.43 -5.04
N LYS A 87 0.08 13.58 -6.34
CA LYS A 87 -0.90 12.73 -7.03
C LYS A 87 -0.43 11.27 -7.03
N GLY A 88 0.83 11.03 -7.36
CA GLY A 88 1.43 9.70 -7.38
C GLY A 88 1.35 8.99 -6.02
N LEU A 89 1.64 9.70 -4.93
CA LEU A 89 1.56 9.21 -3.54
C LEU A 89 0.13 8.86 -3.15
N LYS A 90 -0.83 9.74 -3.46
CA LYS A 90 -2.27 9.49 -3.24
C LYS A 90 -2.74 8.27 -4.04
N ASP A 91 -2.39 8.21 -5.33
CA ASP A 91 -2.73 7.09 -6.21
C ASP A 91 -2.08 5.78 -5.74
N ALA A 92 -0.86 5.81 -5.21
CA ALA A 92 -0.20 4.62 -4.65
C ALA A 92 -0.95 4.09 -3.43
N ALA A 93 -1.29 4.96 -2.49
CA ALA A 93 -2.00 4.58 -1.27
C ALA A 93 -3.39 3.97 -1.55
N THR A 94 -4.13 4.51 -2.52
CA THR A 94 -5.43 3.92 -2.91
C THR A 94 -5.27 2.63 -3.70
N GLN A 95 -4.28 2.55 -4.60
CA GLN A 95 -4.02 1.35 -5.39
C GLN A 95 -3.61 0.17 -4.51
N SER A 96 -2.88 0.39 -3.43
CA SER A 96 -2.57 -0.64 -2.44
C SER A 96 -3.81 -1.28 -1.82
N LEU A 97 -4.91 -0.53 -1.69
CA LEU A 97 -6.16 -1.01 -1.10
C LEU A 97 -7.04 -1.76 -2.10
N SER A 98 -7.08 -1.31 -3.35
CA SER A 98 -8.13 -1.68 -4.31
C SER A 98 -7.68 -1.95 -5.74
N TRP A 99 -6.39 -1.77 -6.01
CA TRP A 99 -5.78 -1.76 -7.34
C TRP A 99 -6.26 -0.62 -8.26
N GLU A 100 -7.00 0.32 -7.72
CA GLU A 100 -7.52 1.47 -8.45
C GLU A 100 -6.85 2.77 -8.00
N ASN A 101 -6.70 3.70 -8.95
CA ASN A 101 -6.16 5.01 -8.62
C ASN A 101 -7.12 5.80 -7.70
N ALA A 102 -6.68 6.98 -7.27
CA ALA A 102 -7.44 7.74 -6.30
C ALA A 102 -8.79 8.19 -6.87
N ASP A 103 -8.80 8.66 -8.12
CA ASP A 103 -10.02 9.17 -8.75
C ASP A 103 -11.11 8.08 -8.82
N GLN A 104 -10.75 6.87 -9.25
CA GLN A 104 -11.64 5.70 -9.31
C GLN A 104 -12.10 5.24 -7.91
N THR A 105 -11.19 5.19 -6.94
CA THR A 105 -11.52 4.76 -5.57
C THR A 105 -12.49 5.74 -4.90
N LEU A 106 -12.28 7.03 -5.09
CA LEU A 106 -13.12 8.08 -4.51
C LEU A 106 -14.49 8.19 -5.20
N GLU A 107 -14.55 7.94 -6.51
CA GLU A 107 -15.83 7.80 -7.24
C GLU A 107 -16.66 6.65 -6.65
N LYS A 108 -16.05 5.49 -6.35
CA LYS A 108 -16.75 4.40 -5.68
C LYS A 108 -17.24 4.74 -4.27
N PHE A 109 -16.49 5.54 -3.52
CA PHE A 109 -16.96 6.02 -2.21
C PHE A 109 -18.23 6.86 -2.37
N HIS A 110 -18.22 7.78 -3.34
CA HIS A 110 -19.38 8.58 -3.69
C HIS A 110 -20.57 7.71 -4.10
N ASP A 111 -20.37 6.74 -4.98
CA ASP A 111 -21.42 5.81 -5.41
C ASP A 111 -22.00 4.99 -4.25
N ILE A 112 -21.16 4.50 -3.33
CA ILE A 112 -21.61 3.78 -2.15
C ILE A 112 -22.51 4.65 -1.26
N VAL A 113 -22.18 5.94 -1.11
CA VAL A 113 -22.88 6.85 -0.20
C VAL A 113 -24.19 7.38 -0.80
N TYR A 114 -24.20 7.72 -2.10
CA TYR A 114 -25.31 8.46 -2.72
C TYR A 114 -26.06 7.69 -3.79
N ASN A 115 -25.54 6.57 -4.29
CA ASN A 115 -26.22 5.74 -5.27
C ASN A 115 -26.82 4.49 -4.61
N ASP A 116 -28.16 4.49 -4.48
CA ASP A 116 -28.94 3.45 -3.79
C ASP A 116 -28.86 2.06 -4.44
N GLU A 117 -28.27 1.94 -5.63
CA GLU A 117 -28.05 0.66 -6.34
C GLU A 117 -26.76 -0.06 -5.92
N SER A 118 -25.92 0.57 -5.10
CA SER A 118 -24.65 -0.02 -4.66
C SER A 118 -24.87 -1.20 -3.73
N THR A 119 -24.57 -2.42 -4.21
CA THR A 119 -24.45 -3.62 -3.36
C THR A 119 -23.01 -3.85 -2.91
N TRP A 120 -22.22 -2.79 -2.81
CA TRP A 120 -20.80 -2.88 -2.51
C TRP A 120 -20.55 -2.75 -1.00
N PHE A 121 -19.62 -3.57 -0.51
CA PHE A 121 -19.04 -3.41 0.82
C PHE A 121 -17.60 -2.97 0.63
N TRP A 122 -17.21 -1.91 1.33
CA TRP A 122 -15.85 -1.42 1.36
C TRP A 122 -15.35 -1.29 2.79
N TYR A 123 -14.24 -1.97 3.07
CA TYR A 123 -13.42 -1.70 4.24
C TYR A 123 -11.97 -1.57 3.79
N GLY A 124 -11.26 -0.55 4.26
CA GLY A 124 -9.87 -0.36 3.89
C GLY A 124 -9.15 0.58 4.83
N GLU A 125 -8.07 0.12 5.44
CA GLU A 125 -7.20 0.96 6.25
C GLU A 125 -5.74 0.75 5.85
N ASN A 126 -4.98 1.84 5.81
CA ASN A 126 -3.55 1.77 5.65
C ASN A 126 -2.84 2.76 6.56
N ASP A 127 -1.59 2.46 6.83
CA ASP A 127 -0.59 3.41 7.30
C ASP A 127 0.53 3.51 6.26
N TYR A 128 1.42 4.49 6.44
CA TYR A 128 2.61 4.62 5.62
C TYR A 128 3.85 4.89 6.46
N LYS A 129 4.99 4.46 5.94
CA LYS A 129 6.31 4.76 6.49
C LYS A 129 7.20 5.29 5.37
N ILE A 130 7.74 6.48 5.54
CA ILE A 130 8.81 6.97 4.68
C ILE A 130 10.09 6.22 5.08
N LEU A 131 10.69 5.52 4.13
CA LEU A 131 11.89 4.72 4.34
C LEU A 131 13.16 5.53 4.04
N SER A 132 13.12 6.32 2.98
CA SER A 132 14.23 7.17 2.55
C SER A 132 13.74 8.41 1.82
N ILE A 133 14.53 9.48 1.92
CA ILE A 133 14.47 10.68 1.08
C ILE A 133 15.90 11.01 0.68
N GLU A 134 16.40 10.31 -0.32
CA GLU A 134 17.82 10.31 -0.69
C GLU A 134 17.98 10.19 -2.21
N ASP A 135 19.12 10.62 -2.73
CA ASP A 135 19.48 10.51 -4.15
C ASP A 135 18.42 11.05 -5.12
N GLY A 136 17.74 12.13 -4.74
CA GLY A 136 16.69 12.74 -5.55
C GLY A 136 15.43 11.88 -5.66
N SER A 137 15.17 10.99 -4.69
CA SER A 137 14.00 10.12 -4.64
C SER A 137 13.37 10.07 -3.25
N ILE A 138 12.12 9.63 -3.18
CA ILE A 138 11.41 9.29 -1.94
C ILE A 138 10.93 7.84 -2.02
N GLY A 139 11.36 7.01 -1.07
CA GLY A 139 10.96 5.62 -0.91
C GLY A 139 10.01 5.45 0.27
N LEU A 140 8.90 4.72 0.06
CA LEU A 140 7.86 4.54 1.07
C LEU A 140 7.39 3.09 1.15
N ASN A 141 6.90 2.73 2.33
CA ASN A 141 6.06 1.56 2.53
C ASN A 141 4.61 1.98 2.85
N TYR A 142 3.64 1.34 2.22
CA TYR A 142 2.23 1.38 2.58
C TYR A 142 1.82 0.02 3.12
N GLU A 143 1.40 -0.05 4.37
CA GLU A 143 0.95 -1.30 4.98
C GLU A 143 -0.49 -1.15 5.44
N GLY A 144 -1.29 -2.18 5.17
CA GLY A 144 -2.69 -2.09 5.47
C GLY A 144 -3.47 -3.34 5.15
N ARG A 145 -4.78 -3.15 5.21
CA ARG A 145 -5.79 -4.20 5.13
C ARG A 145 -6.95 -3.67 4.31
N SER A 146 -7.43 -4.46 3.37
CA SER A 146 -8.63 -4.14 2.62
C SER A 146 -9.55 -5.34 2.51
N TYR A 147 -10.84 -5.05 2.40
CA TYR A 147 -11.88 -6.01 2.10
C TYR A 147 -12.89 -5.32 1.17
N PHE A 148 -13.07 -5.92 0.00
CA PHE A 148 -13.98 -5.42 -1.01
C PHE A 148 -14.95 -6.50 -1.48
N CYS A 149 -16.24 -6.23 -1.32
CA CYS A 149 -17.32 -7.11 -1.74
C CYS A 149 -17.28 -8.54 -1.18
N TYR A 150 -16.92 -9.51 -2.02
CA TYR A 150 -16.94 -10.96 -1.76
C TYR A 150 -15.53 -11.55 -1.73
N LYS A 151 -14.50 -10.71 -1.90
CA LYS A 151 -13.11 -11.17 -1.79
C LYS A 151 -12.73 -11.28 -0.32
N ASP A 152 -11.89 -12.25 -0.01
CA ASP A 152 -11.34 -12.39 1.33
C ASP A 152 -10.56 -11.13 1.74
N TYR A 153 -10.41 -10.98 3.04
CA TYR A 153 -9.62 -9.93 3.64
C TYR A 153 -8.16 -10.00 3.15
N MET A 154 -7.68 -8.95 2.49
CA MET A 154 -6.31 -8.87 1.99
C MET A 154 -5.46 -8.00 2.91
N GLN A 155 -4.36 -8.55 3.42
CA GLN A 155 -3.28 -7.76 3.99
C GLN A 155 -2.26 -7.45 2.91
N PHE A 156 -1.80 -6.21 2.83
CA PHE A 156 -0.75 -5.80 1.90
C PHE A 156 0.40 -5.10 2.63
N SER A 157 1.52 -4.96 1.94
CA SER A 157 2.65 -4.11 2.34
C SER A 157 3.40 -3.72 1.08
N ASP A 158 3.12 -2.53 0.55
CA ASP A 158 3.59 -2.02 -0.72
C ASP A 158 4.77 -1.07 -0.59
N TYR A 159 5.83 -1.36 -1.32
CA TYR A 159 7.02 -0.51 -1.34
C TYR A 159 7.04 0.23 -2.66
N VAL A 160 7.15 1.56 -2.62
CA VAL A 160 7.12 2.40 -3.83
C VAL A 160 8.18 3.48 -3.75
N THR A 161 8.74 3.84 -4.90
CA THR A 161 9.75 4.88 -5.01
C THR A 161 9.33 5.89 -6.07
N PHE A 162 9.44 7.18 -5.74
CA PHE A 162 9.19 8.29 -6.66
C PHE A 162 10.44 9.14 -6.84
N SER A 163 10.69 9.58 -8.06
CA SER A 163 11.71 10.58 -8.37
C SER A 163 11.22 11.96 -7.92
N LEU A 164 12.03 12.64 -7.11
CA LEU A 164 11.80 14.03 -6.70
C LEU A 164 12.17 15.04 -7.79
N THR A 165 12.75 14.57 -8.91
CA THR A 165 13.18 15.43 -10.03
C THR A 165 12.09 15.59 -11.08
N ASP A 166 11.41 14.51 -11.46
CA ASP A 166 10.38 14.52 -12.51
C ASP A 166 8.99 14.10 -12.01
N GLY A 167 8.89 13.64 -10.76
CA GLY A 167 7.67 13.20 -10.11
C GLY A 167 7.12 11.86 -10.57
N GLU A 168 7.87 11.08 -11.35
CA GLU A 168 7.46 9.75 -11.80
C GLU A 168 7.74 8.67 -10.75
N ARG A 169 6.98 7.57 -10.83
CA ARG A 169 7.36 6.33 -10.15
C ARG A 169 8.62 5.79 -10.80
N VAL A 170 9.61 5.47 -9.99
CA VAL A 170 10.87 4.95 -10.50
C VAL A 170 10.68 3.48 -10.87
N PRO A 171 11.01 3.07 -12.12
CA PRO A 171 11.06 1.67 -12.47
C PRO A 171 12.18 0.94 -11.69
N PHE A 172 11.85 -0.22 -11.15
CA PHE A 172 12.72 -1.23 -10.56
C PHE A 172 13.98 -1.44 -11.39
N THR A 173 13.86 -1.53 -12.71
CA THR A 173 14.99 -1.76 -13.62
C THR A 173 15.95 -0.58 -13.73
N GLU A 174 15.56 0.62 -13.29
CA GLU A 174 16.47 1.77 -13.16
C GLU A 174 17.33 1.69 -11.89
N TYR A 175 16.89 0.94 -10.86
CA TYR A 175 17.63 0.74 -9.60
C TYR A 175 18.35 -0.60 -9.52
N PHE A 176 17.75 -1.67 -10.03
CA PHE A 176 18.22 -3.04 -9.83
C PHE A 176 18.27 -3.85 -11.13
N SER A 177 19.32 -4.66 -11.28
CA SER A 177 19.35 -5.71 -12.30
C SER A 177 18.54 -6.91 -11.82
N ARG A 178 17.62 -7.37 -12.68
CA ARG A 178 16.83 -8.58 -12.44
C ARG A 178 17.72 -9.80 -12.20
N GLU A 179 18.78 -9.94 -12.99
CA GLU A 179 19.74 -11.06 -12.89
C GLU A 179 20.53 -11.02 -11.58
N LYS A 180 20.79 -9.84 -11.03
CA LYS A 180 21.42 -9.72 -9.70
C LYS A 180 20.45 -10.14 -8.61
N VAL A 181 19.19 -9.68 -8.66
CA VAL A 181 18.15 -10.11 -7.70
C VAL A 181 17.91 -11.61 -7.76
N ILE A 182 17.79 -12.19 -8.96
CA ILE A 182 17.64 -13.65 -9.13
C ILE A 182 18.82 -14.39 -8.52
N ARG A 183 20.07 -13.96 -8.79
CA ARG A 183 21.27 -14.57 -8.20
C ARG A 183 21.30 -14.45 -6.68
N ALA A 184 20.85 -13.32 -6.13
CA ALA A 184 20.75 -13.13 -4.67
C ALA A 184 19.72 -14.10 -4.07
N ILE A 185 18.57 -14.30 -4.73
CA ILE A 185 17.57 -15.29 -4.34
C ILE A 185 18.14 -16.71 -4.39
N GLU A 186 18.78 -17.09 -5.50
CA GLU A 186 19.42 -18.41 -5.67
C GLU A 186 20.51 -18.66 -4.61
N ALA A 187 21.22 -17.61 -4.19
CA ALA A 187 22.25 -17.65 -3.15
C ALA A 187 21.68 -17.54 -1.72
N LEU A 188 20.35 -17.43 -1.55
CA LEU A 188 19.67 -17.22 -0.27
C LEU A 188 20.15 -15.96 0.49
N LYS A 189 20.55 -14.93 -0.26
CA LYS A 189 21.01 -13.63 0.26
C LYS A 189 19.85 -12.66 0.39
N TYR A 190 18.82 -13.05 1.13
CA TYR A 190 17.65 -12.23 1.38
C TYR A 190 16.91 -12.67 2.64
N ASP A 191 16.19 -11.73 3.25
CA ASP A 191 15.22 -11.98 4.31
C ASP A 191 13.80 -11.94 3.73
N TRP A 192 12.98 -12.93 4.06
CA TRP A 192 11.54 -12.89 3.77
C TRP A 192 10.82 -12.21 4.93
N ILE A 193 10.33 -11.00 4.69
CA ILE A 193 9.77 -10.18 5.78
C ILE A 193 8.24 -10.18 5.81
N LYS A 194 7.56 -10.49 4.69
CA LYS A 194 6.09 -10.60 4.63
C LYS A 194 5.62 -11.41 3.41
N GLY A 195 4.43 -12.01 3.47
CA GLY A 195 3.83 -12.69 2.32
C GLY A 195 3.08 -14.00 2.63
N GLU A 196 2.06 -14.32 1.83
CA GLU A 196 1.19 -15.51 1.98
C GLU A 196 1.61 -16.71 1.11
N TYR A 197 2.79 -16.67 0.48
CA TYR A 197 3.32 -17.83 -0.24
C TYR A 197 3.39 -19.09 0.65
N ILE A 198 3.45 -18.90 1.97
CA ILE A 198 3.27 -19.96 2.97
C ILE A 198 1.79 -20.06 3.37
N ARG A 199 1.03 -20.93 2.70
CA ARG A 199 -0.21 -21.48 3.26
C ARG A 199 0.06 -21.96 4.68
N ARG A 200 -0.53 -21.30 5.69
CA ARG A 200 -0.70 -21.75 7.09
C ARG A 200 0.20 -22.94 7.49
N TYR A 201 1.49 -22.71 7.75
CA TYR A 201 2.23 -23.60 8.64
C TYR A 201 2.19 -23.03 10.04
N LYS A 202 1.47 -23.72 10.92
CA LYS A 202 1.65 -23.57 12.36
C LYS A 202 3.10 -23.94 12.67
N GLY A 203 3.88 -22.97 13.12
CA GLY A 203 5.11 -23.22 13.88
C GLY A 203 6.40 -23.02 13.10
N SER A 204 7.29 -22.24 13.73
CA SER A 204 8.76 -22.23 13.59
C SER A 204 9.36 -22.06 12.18
N PHE A 205 10.06 -20.94 12.02
CA PHE A 205 11.07 -20.69 11.01
C PHE A 205 12.06 -21.87 10.88
N GLU A 206 11.83 -22.75 9.92
CA GLU A 206 12.84 -23.69 9.44
C GLU A 206 12.94 -23.50 7.92
N ARG A 207 14.15 -23.06 7.49
CA ARG A 207 14.73 -23.01 6.14
C ARG A 207 13.79 -23.15 4.93
N TYR A 208 13.87 -22.19 4.01
CA TYR A 208 13.26 -22.29 2.68
C TYR A 208 13.64 -23.63 2.02
N GLU A 209 12.64 -24.48 1.75
CA GLU A 209 12.85 -25.71 1.01
C GLU A 209 13.35 -25.36 -0.41
N PRO A 210 14.33 -26.10 -0.98
CA PRO A 210 14.87 -25.82 -2.31
C PRO A 210 13.81 -25.66 -3.41
N GLU A 211 12.71 -26.41 -3.31
CA GLU A 211 11.58 -26.33 -4.25
C GLU A 211 10.87 -24.97 -4.22
N GLU A 212 10.79 -24.31 -3.06
CA GLU A 212 10.16 -22.99 -2.93
C GLU A 212 11.05 -21.89 -3.52
N VAL A 213 12.36 -22.03 -3.37
CA VAL A 213 13.37 -21.16 -3.99
C VAL A 213 13.34 -21.30 -5.51
N GLU A 214 13.29 -22.53 -6.02
CA GLU A 214 13.17 -22.80 -7.45
C GLU A 214 11.88 -22.22 -8.05
N LYS A 215 10.74 -22.35 -7.36
CA LYS A 215 9.47 -21.72 -7.78
C LYS A 215 9.58 -20.20 -7.81
N LEU A 216 10.15 -19.59 -6.77
CA LEU A 216 10.36 -18.14 -6.70
C LEU A 216 11.25 -17.64 -7.85
N VAL A 217 12.35 -18.33 -8.13
CA VAL A 217 13.27 -18.01 -9.23
C VAL A 217 12.57 -18.17 -10.58
N SER A 218 11.85 -19.27 -10.79
CA SER A 218 11.10 -19.48 -12.03
C SER A 218 10.03 -18.41 -12.23
N MET A 219 9.34 -17.98 -11.17
CA MET A 219 8.36 -16.91 -11.23
C MET A 219 8.99 -15.55 -11.55
N MET A 220 10.11 -15.22 -10.91
CA MET A 220 10.90 -14.01 -11.21
C MET A 220 11.32 -13.93 -12.68
N ARG A 221 11.68 -15.07 -13.28
CA ARG A 221 11.98 -15.15 -14.72
C ARG A 221 10.74 -15.00 -15.59
N ASN A 222 9.59 -15.56 -15.20
CA ASN A 222 8.33 -15.47 -15.95
C ASN A 222 7.65 -14.08 -15.89
N LEU A 223 8.01 -13.23 -14.93
CA LEU A 223 7.47 -11.87 -14.79
C LEU A 223 7.82 -10.98 -16.00
N GLU A 224 8.88 -11.31 -16.74
CA GLU A 224 9.31 -10.64 -17.98
C GLU A 224 8.22 -10.66 -19.08
N ASP A 225 7.46 -11.75 -19.21
CA ASP A 225 6.50 -11.93 -20.31
C ASP A 225 5.13 -11.27 -20.07
N THR A 226 4.83 -10.96 -18.80
CA THR A 226 3.49 -10.53 -18.36
C THR A 226 3.45 -9.04 -18.02
N ALA A 227 4.50 -8.49 -17.41
CA ALA A 227 4.57 -7.09 -16.95
C ALA A 227 4.47 -6.07 -18.10
N ASP A 228 5.08 -6.35 -19.25
CA ASP A 228 5.08 -5.46 -20.40
C ASP A 228 3.74 -5.44 -21.17
N LYS A 229 2.89 -6.47 -20.98
CA LYS A 229 1.65 -6.62 -21.75
C LYS A 229 0.41 -6.01 -21.09
N GLU A 230 0.36 -5.96 -19.77
CA GLU A 230 -0.91 -5.73 -19.08
C GLU A 230 -1.11 -4.32 -18.52
N GLY A 231 -0.06 -3.50 -18.37
CA GLY A 231 -0.16 -2.04 -18.14
C GLY A 231 -1.02 -1.59 -16.94
N ARG A 232 -1.42 -2.54 -16.09
CA ARG A 232 -2.10 -2.34 -14.81
C ARG A 232 -1.09 -2.69 -13.72
N TYR A 233 -1.43 -2.48 -12.44
CA TYR A 233 -0.72 -2.86 -11.19
C TYR A 233 0.08 -4.21 -11.19
N PHE A 234 -0.12 -5.03 -12.23
CA PHE A 234 0.29 -6.38 -12.47
C PHE A 234 1.65 -6.40 -13.19
N GLY A 235 2.74 -6.41 -12.42
CA GLY A 235 4.04 -6.84 -12.92
C GLY A 235 5.23 -6.02 -12.46
N THR A 236 5.62 -6.15 -11.18
CA THR A 236 7.01 -6.06 -10.66
C THR A 236 7.93 -4.89 -11.01
N THR A 237 7.58 -3.94 -11.87
CA THR A 237 8.47 -2.87 -12.30
C THR A 237 8.48 -1.70 -11.34
N TYR A 238 7.62 -1.58 -10.35
CA TYR A 238 7.57 -0.35 -9.54
C TYR A 238 7.50 -0.59 -8.03
N TYR A 239 7.47 -1.85 -7.60
CA TYR A 239 7.27 -2.16 -6.18
C TYR A 239 8.57 -2.43 -5.46
N PHE A 240 9.35 -1.37 -5.30
CA PHE A 240 10.50 -1.40 -4.44
C PHE A 240 10.66 -0.07 -3.70
N ALA A 241 11.38 -0.14 -2.60
CA ALA A 241 11.96 1.03 -1.96
C ALA A 241 13.25 0.63 -1.25
N THR A 242 14.07 1.62 -0.93
CA THR A 242 15.32 1.43 -0.20
C THR A 242 15.30 2.28 1.08
N ASP A 243 16.09 1.90 2.08
CA ASP A 243 16.33 2.69 3.30
C ASP A 243 17.81 3.06 3.50
N GLY A 244 18.58 3.06 2.41
CA GLY A 244 20.01 3.36 2.39
C GLY A 244 20.92 2.14 2.61
N GLU A 245 20.44 1.12 3.35
CA GLU A 245 21.17 -0.13 3.59
C GLU A 245 20.52 -1.32 2.86
N TYR A 246 19.19 -1.35 2.83
CA TYR A 246 18.44 -2.47 2.29
C TYR A 246 17.55 -2.08 1.12
N ALA A 247 17.32 -3.04 0.23
CA ALA A 247 16.26 -3.00 -0.77
C ALA A 247 15.09 -3.86 -0.32
N TYR A 248 13.90 -3.30 -0.39
CA TYR A 248 12.65 -4.00 -0.16
C TYR A 248 11.97 -4.17 -1.50
N ILE A 249 11.74 -5.41 -1.93
CA ILE A 249 11.18 -5.73 -3.24
C ILE A 249 9.92 -6.55 -3.03
N ASN A 250 8.81 -6.08 -3.60
CA ASN A 250 7.57 -6.83 -3.57
C ASN A 250 7.39 -7.63 -4.83
N LEU A 251 7.08 -8.89 -4.60
CA LEU A 251 6.75 -9.85 -5.61
C LEU A 251 5.27 -10.21 -5.45
N TYR A 252 4.44 -9.63 -6.31
CA TYR A 252 3.02 -9.97 -6.38
C TYR A 252 2.81 -11.12 -7.36
N PHE A 253 2.20 -12.20 -6.88
CA PHE A 253 1.92 -13.43 -7.64
C PHE A 253 0.42 -13.54 -7.92
N HIS A 254 -0.01 -12.87 -8.99
CA HIS A 254 -1.44 -12.75 -9.33
C HIS A 254 -2.18 -14.07 -9.57
N TYR A 255 -1.51 -15.12 -10.05
CA TYR A 255 -2.16 -16.41 -10.31
C TYR A 255 -2.46 -17.23 -9.05
N MET A 256 -1.98 -16.78 -7.87
CA MET A 256 -2.09 -17.54 -6.64
C MET A 256 -2.69 -16.74 -5.47
N ASP A 257 -3.10 -15.48 -5.68
CA ASP A 257 -3.45 -14.55 -4.60
C ASP A 257 -2.34 -14.49 -3.52
N GLN A 258 -1.09 -14.59 -3.94
CA GLN A 258 0.08 -14.62 -3.06
C GLN A 258 0.95 -13.40 -3.31
N TYR A 259 1.61 -12.93 -2.27
CA TYR A 259 2.68 -11.94 -2.39
C TYR A 259 3.86 -12.37 -1.51
N ALA A 260 5.03 -11.87 -1.84
CA ALA A 260 6.23 -11.92 -1.00
C ALA A 260 6.88 -10.55 -0.97
N VAL A 261 7.34 -10.15 0.20
CA VAL A 261 8.22 -9.00 0.38
C VAL A 261 9.57 -9.53 0.81
N LEU A 262 10.54 -9.32 -0.06
CA LEU A 262 11.92 -9.74 0.15
C LEU A 262 12.76 -8.51 0.48
N LYS A 263 13.59 -8.64 1.52
CA LYS A 263 14.56 -7.64 1.93
C LYS A 263 15.95 -8.14 1.57
N PHE A 264 16.71 -7.34 0.84
CA PHE A 264 18.07 -7.64 0.41
C PHE A 264 19.03 -6.59 0.98
N ASP A 265 20.25 -6.99 1.29
CA ASP A 265 21.36 -6.04 1.42
C ASP A 265 21.59 -5.36 0.06
N LEU A 266 21.71 -4.03 0.02
CA LEU A 266 21.96 -3.32 -1.23
C LEU A 266 23.28 -3.73 -1.87
N ASP A 267 24.30 -4.10 -1.09
CA ASP A 267 25.60 -4.53 -1.61
C ASP A 267 25.51 -5.86 -2.37
N ASP A 268 24.53 -6.70 -2.03
CA ASP A 268 24.26 -7.94 -2.77
C ASP A 268 23.54 -7.71 -4.10
N LEU A 269 22.95 -6.52 -4.30
CA LEU A 269 22.22 -6.14 -5.52
C LEU A 269 22.99 -5.17 -6.43
N ARG A 270 24.03 -4.52 -5.91
CA ARG A 270 24.84 -3.50 -6.61
C ARG A 270 25.95 -4.05 -7.49
#